data_AF-A0A2S9A1U1-F1
#
_entry.id   AF-A0A2S9A1U1-F1
#
_cell.length_a   1.000
_cell.length_b   1.000
_cell.length_c   1.000
_cell.angle_alpha   90.00
_cell.angle_beta   90.00
_cell.angle_gamma   90.00
#
_symmetry.space_group_name_H-M   'P 1'
#
loop_
_entity.id
_entity.type
_entity.pdbx_description
1 polymer ?
#
loop_
_entity_poly.entity_id
_entity_poly.type
_entity_poly.pdbx_seq_one_letter_code
_entity_poly.pdbx_strand_id
1 'polypeptide(L)' 'MELPLASRHANALREEPELARHDPFDRFLLARSFADGMPLLTADHVLLALGRTWVHDARA' A
#
# COMPACT_ATOMS: atom_id res chain seq x y z
N MET A 1 -14.08 -13.50 1.10
CA MET A 1 -14.55 -12.17 1.54
C MET A 1 -13.69 -11.14 0.86
N GLU A 2 -14.28 -10.24 0.08
CA GLU A 2 -13.58 -9.19 -0.67
C GLU A 2 -13.70 -7.84 0.04
N LEU A 3 -12.72 -6.96 -0.16
CA LEU A 3 -12.74 -5.59 0.38
C LEU A 3 -13.09 -4.60 -0.74
N PRO A 4 -14.11 -3.75 -0.57
CA PRO A 4 -14.54 -2.84 -1.63
C PRO A 4 -13.48 -1.76 -1.89
N LEU A 5 -13.17 -1.53 -3.17
CA LEU A 5 -12.33 -0.43 -3.61
C LEU A 5 -13.18 0.85 -3.76
N ALA A 6 -12.88 1.87 -2.95
CA ALA A 6 -13.56 3.16 -2.98
C ALA A 6 -12.69 4.25 -3.62
N SER A 7 -13.32 5.34 -4.05
CA SER A 7 -12.65 6.48 -4.71
C SER A 7 -11.50 7.08 -3.91
N ARG A 8 -11.57 7.03 -2.57
CA ARG A 8 -10.47 7.48 -1.69
C ARG A 8 -9.17 6.68 -1.88
N HIS A 9 -9.28 5.37 -2.14
CA HIS A 9 -8.12 4.52 -2.42
C HIS A 9 -7.54 4.85 -3.80
N ALA A 10 -8.40 5.15 -4.79
CA ALA A 10 -7.94 5.57 -6.11
C ALA A 10 -7.24 6.95 -6.09
N ASN A 11 -7.67 7.86 -5.21
CA ASN A 11 -7.01 9.15 -5.03
C ASN A 11 -5.63 9.00 -4.35
N ALA A 12 -5.49 8.12 -3.36
CA ALA A 12 -4.19 7.83 -2.73
C ALA A 12 -3.14 7.31 -3.74
N LEU A 13 -3.56 6.59 -4.79
CA LEU A 13 -2.67 6.18 -5.87
C LEU A 13 -2.07 7.34 -6.68
N ARG A 14 -2.69 8.51 -6.67
CA ARG A 14 -2.16 9.70 -7.35
C ARG A 14 -1.07 10.40 -6.53
N GLU A 15 -1.11 10.24 -5.20
CA GLU A 15 -0.14 10.84 -4.28
C GLU A 15 1.18 10.06 -4.24
N GLU A 16 1.20 8.85 -4.80
CA GLU A 16 2.35 7.94 -4.76
C GLU A 16 2.77 7.47 -6.18
N PRO A 17 3.41 8.35 -6.99
CA PRO A 17 3.76 8.04 -8.38
C PRO A 17 4.75 6.88 -8.53
N GLU A 18 5.59 6.64 -7.53
CA GLU A 18 6.55 5.52 -7.51
C GLU A 18 5.85 4.16 -7.55
N LEU A 19 4.63 4.08 -6.99
CA LEU A 19 3.83 2.87 -6.99
C LEU A 19 3.30 2.49 -8.37
N ALA A 20 3.28 3.40 -9.34
CA ALA A 20 2.85 3.11 -10.71
C ALA A 20 3.71 2.05 -11.40
N ARG A 21 4.92 1.75 -10.89
CA ARG A 21 5.83 0.72 -11.40
C ARG A 21 5.59 -0.67 -10.82
N HIS A 22 4.70 -0.79 -9.83
CA HIS A 22 4.39 -2.05 -9.14
C HIS A 22 3.09 -2.68 -9.65
N ASP A 23 2.87 -3.94 -9.29
CA ASP A 23 1.66 -4.66 -9.66
C ASP A 23 0.41 -3.88 -9.20
N PRO A 24 -0.67 -3.84 -10.00
CA PRO A 24 -1.92 -3.19 -9.62
C PRO A 24 -2.45 -3.57 -8.23
N PHE A 25 -2.21 -4.79 -7.76
CA PHE A 25 -2.67 -5.26 -6.46
C PHE A 25 -1.86 -4.65 -5.29
N ASP A 26 -0.53 -4.61 -5.41
CA ASP A 26 0.36 -3.98 -4.43
C ASP A 26 0.01 -2.50 -4.22
N ARG A 27 -0.27 -1.84 -5.36
CA ARG A 27 -0.75 -0.46 -5.39
C ARG A 27 -2.02 -0.30 -4.54
N PHE A 28 -2.98 -1.21 -4.68
CA PHE A 28 -4.22 -1.14 -3.91
C PHE A 28 -4.03 -1.40 -2.42
N LEU A 29 -3.16 -2.35 -2.05
CA LEU A 29 -2.84 -2.62 -0.64
C LEU A 29 -2.24 -1.38 0.05
N LEU A 30 -1.27 -0.74 -0.60
CA LEU A 30 -0.64 0.47 -0.09
C LEU A 30 -1.62 1.64 -0.02
N ALA A 31 -2.39 1.86 -1.08
CA ALA A 31 -3.38 2.94 -1.12
C ALA A 31 -4.48 2.76 -0.07
N ARG A 32 -4.93 1.53 0.17
CA ARG A 32 -5.89 1.19 1.22
C ARG A 32 -5.31 1.48 2.60
N SER A 33 -4.14 0.93 2.89
CA SER A 33 -3.43 1.10 4.17
C SER A 33 -3.22 2.59 4.49
N PHE A 34 -2.75 3.36 3.52
CA PHE A 34 -2.58 4.80 3.65
C PHE A 34 -3.90 5.54 3.88
N ALA A 35 -4.90 5.31 3.03
CA ALA A 35 -6.18 6.03 3.10
C ALA A 35 -7.00 5.69 4.36
N ASP A 36 -6.89 4.47 4.87
CA ASP A 36 -7.58 4.03 6.08
C ASP A 36 -6.72 4.28 7.36
N GLY A 37 -5.51 4.84 7.23
CA GLY A 37 -4.62 5.15 8.35
C GLY A 37 -4.14 3.92 9.12
N MET A 38 -4.04 2.77 8.44
CA MET A 38 -3.70 1.48 9.03
C MET A 38 -2.28 1.05 8.66
N PRO A 39 -1.49 0.50 9.59
CA PRO A 39 -0.19 -0.05 9.27
C PRO A 39 -0.30 -1.26 8.33
N LEU A 40 0.57 -1.34 7.32
CA LEU A 40 0.73 -2.51 6.47
C LEU A 40 1.86 -3.38 7.00
N LEU A 41 1.53 -4.57 7.49
CA LEU A 41 2.51 -5.60 7.83
C LEU A 41 2.75 -6.48 6.60
N THR A 42 3.99 -6.60 6.16
CA THR A 42 4.36 -7.44 5.01
C THR A 42 5.74 -8.05 5.18
N ALA A 43 5.96 -9.23 4.61
CA ALA A 43 7.29 -9.82 4.47
C ALA A 43 7.91 -9.55 3.08
N ASP A 44 7.18 -8.81 2.22
CA ASP A 44 7.61 -8.50 0.86
C ASP A 44 8.69 -7.41 0.86
N HIS A 45 9.91 -7.80 0.45
CA HIS A 45 11.06 -6.91 0.36
C HIS A 45 10.89 -5.73 -0.61
N VAL A 46 10.08 -5.88 -1.66
CA VAL A 46 9.81 -4.80 -2.64
C VAL A 46 8.99 -3.71 -1.97
N LEU A 47 7.96 -4.08 -1.23
CA LEU A 47 7.11 -3.13 -0.50
C LEU A 47 7.87 -2.48 0.67
N LEU A 48 8.69 -3.25 1.37
CA LEU A 48 9.56 -2.74 2.44
C LEU A 48 10.60 -1.73 1.92
N ALA A 49 11.16 -1.98 0.73
CA ALA A 49 12.15 -1.10 0.11
C ALA A 49 11.60 0.29 -0.26
N LEU A 50 10.28 0.47 -0.29
CA LEU A 50 9.65 1.78 -0.50
C LEU A 50 9.87 2.75 0.68
N GLY A 51 10.34 2.27 1.83
CA GLY A 51 10.75 3.11 2.96
C GLY A 51 9.60 3.89 3.62
N ARG A 52 8.36 3.43 3.48
CA ARG A 52 7.18 4.12 4.00
C ARG A 52 7.02 3.87 5.49
N THR A 53 6.77 4.94 6.25
CA THR A 53 6.74 4.90 7.72
C THR A 53 5.62 4.02 8.30
N TRP A 54 4.58 3.72 7.50
CA TRP A 54 3.45 2.88 7.86
C TRP A 54 3.54 1.44 7.30
N VAL A 55 4.65 1.09 6.63
CA VAL A 55 4.90 -0.27 6.12
C VAL A 55 5.97 -0.92 6.99
N HIS A 56 5.66 -2.06 7.59
CA HIS A 56 6.50 -2.72 8.59
C HIS A 56 6.80 -4.18 8.19
N ASP A 57 8.01 -4.64 8.51
CA ASP A 57 8.40 -6.03 8.27
C ASP A 57 7.64 -6.93 9.25
N ALA A 58 6.84 -7.86 8.72
CA ALA A 58 6.07 -8.81 9.51
C ALA A 58 6.94 -9.88 10.22
N ARG A 59 8.25 -9.92 9.94
CA ARG A 59 9.22 -10.86 10.52
C ARG A 59 10.07 -10.25 11.64
N ALA A 60 9.89 -8.96 11.93
CA ALA A 60 10.60 -8.23 12.97
C ALA A 60 10.00 -8.46 14.37
#